data_AF-A0ABD6XYA3-F1
#
_entry.id   AF-A0ABD6XYA3-F1
#
_cell.length_a   1.000
_cell.length_b   1.000
_cell.length_c   1.000
_cell.angle_alpha   90.00
_cell.angle_beta   90.00
_cell.angle_gamma   90.00
#
_symmetry.space_group_name_H-M   'P 1'
#
loop_
_entity.id
_entity.type
_entity.pdbx_description
1 polymer ?
#
loop_
_entity_poly.entity_id
_entity_poly.type
_entity_poly.pdbx_seq_one_letter_code
_entity_poly.pdbx_strand_id
1 'polypeptide(L)'
;MDDDIKIMMSPVQLTAALSDETVTEGESLSNRLYGGLNLALGTLELTGATALCIAPDPSGLTKAACVVVGVHSLDSIHAAANQVLTGRNTRTATFQLATATAKKLGADNKSAMNIGLMVDISVPTAFAFAAGAARVASVRFGKLKLAEHEAVKGIKAGGHTIAKHVNISEADLLARLARSPKTPLASSFVNIEQAERFISAGLKANRWKIIY
;
A
#
# COMPACT_ATOMS: atom_id res chain seq x y z
N MET A 1 8.93 0.10 70.42
CA MET A 1 8.02 -0.61 69.50
C MET A 1 7.88 0.31 68.33
N ASP A 2 8.69 0.09 67.29
CA ASP A 2 8.57 0.83 66.03
C ASP A 2 7.94 -0.15 65.05
N ASP A 3 6.60 -0.10 64.96
CA ASP A 3 5.83 -0.86 63.98
C ASP A 3 5.99 -0.20 62.61
N ASP A 4 7.13 -0.46 61.97
CA ASP A 4 7.43 0.00 60.61
C ASP A 4 6.52 -0.74 59.62
N ILE A 5 5.54 -0.04 59.05
CA ILE A 5 4.59 -0.60 58.08
C ILE A 5 5.36 -0.91 56.79
N LYS A 6 5.62 -2.19 56.53
CA LYS A 6 6.20 -2.68 55.27
C LYS A 6 5.09 -3.01 54.28
N ILE A 7 4.85 -2.08 53.36
CA ILE A 7 3.91 -2.29 52.25
C ILE A 7 4.66 -2.99 51.11
N MET A 8 4.27 -4.22 50.79
CA MET A 8 4.79 -4.94 49.63
C MET A 8 4.00 -4.49 48.39
N MET A 9 4.66 -3.73 47.53
CA MET A 9 4.08 -3.24 46.27
C MET A 9 4.76 -3.94 45.11
N SER A 10 4.01 -4.34 44.08
CA SER A 10 4.65 -4.72 42.83
C SER A 10 5.36 -3.50 42.23
N PRO A 11 6.41 -3.68 41.40
CA PRO A 11 7.06 -2.57 40.71
C PRO A 11 6.06 -1.65 39.97
N VAL A 12 4.97 -2.23 39.46
CA VAL A 12 3.88 -1.49 38.79
C VAL A 12 3.08 -0.63 39.78
N GLN A 13 2.76 -1.16 40.98
CA GLN A 13 2.03 -0.44 42.02
C GLN A 13 2.86 0.68 42.66
N LEU A 14 4.15 0.47 42.86
CA LEU A 14 5.07 1.49 43.36
C LEU A 14 5.23 2.62 42.33
N THR A 15 5.35 2.27 41.05
CA THR A 15 5.46 3.25 39.97
C THR A 15 4.17 4.05 39.80
N ALA A 16 3.01 3.41 39.87
CA ALA A 16 1.70 4.09 39.82
C ALA A 16 1.48 5.03 41.02
N ALA A 17 2.00 4.70 42.20
CA ALA A 17 1.93 5.55 43.39
C ALA A 17 2.91 6.74 43.35
N LEU A 18 4.01 6.63 42.60
CA LEU A 18 5.02 7.68 42.43
C LEU A 18 4.78 8.59 41.22
N SER A 19 3.92 8.16 40.29
CA SER A 19 3.67 8.87 39.04
C SER A 19 2.43 9.74 39.16
N ASP A 20 2.59 10.95 39.70
CA ASP A 20 1.48 11.89 39.77
C ASP A 20 1.11 12.46 38.38
N GLU A 21 1.96 12.35 37.35
CA GLU A 21 1.62 12.73 35.95
C GLU A 21 2.49 12.11 34.83
N THR A 22 3.40 11.16 35.10
CA THR A 22 4.37 10.69 34.09
C THR A 22 4.14 9.24 33.66
N VAL A 23 3.87 9.06 32.35
CA VAL A 23 3.72 7.78 31.62
C VAL A 23 4.67 6.69 32.15
N THR A 24 4.14 5.53 32.53
CA THR A 24 4.94 4.43 33.08
C THR A 24 5.92 3.87 32.04
N GLU A 25 7.02 3.22 32.48
CA GLU A 25 7.97 2.59 31.54
C GLU A 25 7.30 1.56 30.61
N GLY A 26 6.33 0.79 31.14
CA GLY A 26 5.57 -0.18 30.36
C GLY A 26 4.71 0.47 29.28
N GLU A 27 4.02 1.57 29.61
CA GLU A 27 3.26 2.36 28.63
C GLU A 27 4.17 3.01 27.60
N SER A 28 5.35 3.49 28.01
CA SER A 28 6.35 4.03 27.10
C SER A 28 6.82 2.98 26.09
N LEU A 29 7.22 1.79 26.56
CA LEU A 29 7.64 0.69 25.69
C LEU A 29 6.51 0.25 24.75
N SER A 30 5.29 0.11 25.27
CA SER A 30 4.11 -0.26 24.49
C SER A 30 3.81 0.79 23.42
N ASN A 31 3.83 2.08 23.77
CA ASN A 31 3.63 3.17 22.83
C ASN A 31 4.70 3.16 21.75
N ARG A 32 5.97 2.92 22.08
CA ARG A 32 7.05 2.81 21.09
C ARG A 32 6.83 1.66 20.12
N LEU A 33 6.42 0.49 20.62
CA LEU A 33 6.09 -0.68 19.78
C LEU A 33 4.91 -0.38 18.84
N TYR A 34 3.83 0.21 19.35
CA TYR A 34 2.69 0.62 18.53
C TYR A 34 3.08 1.70 17.51
N GLY A 35 3.91 2.67 17.92
CA GLY A 35 4.48 3.66 17.02
C GLY A 35 5.29 3.01 15.90
N GLY A 36 6.12 2.01 16.20
CA GLY A 36 6.89 1.28 15.20
C GLY A 36 6.02 0.53 14.20
N LEU A 37 4.96 -0.12 14.67
CA LEU A 37 3.96 -0.76 13.81
C LEU A 37 3.26 0.25 12.90
N ASN A 38 2.77 1.35 13.47
CA ASN A 38 2.09 2.41 12.72
C ASN A 38 3.03 3.09 11.72
N LEU A 39 4.32 3.22 12.03
CA LEU A 39 5.33 3.75 11.12
C LEU A 39 5.50 2.84 9.90
N ALA A 40 5.58 1.53 10.11
CA ALA A 40 5.67 0.54 9.04
C ALA A 40 4.42 0.54 8.15
N LEU A 41 3.23 0.56 8.77
CA LEU A 41 1.95 0.62 8.06
C LEU A 41 1.80 1.92 7.26
N GLY A 42 2.11 3.07 7.87
CA GLY A 42 2.06 4.36 7.19
C GLY A 42 3.02 4.45 6.00
N THR A 43 4.21 3.85 6.09
CA THR A 43 5.16 3.76 4.96
C THR A 43 4.61 2.89 3.82
N LEU A 44 3.94 1.78 4.15
CA LEU A 44 3.29 0.93 3.17
C LEU A 44 2.14 1.66 2.46
N GLU A 45 1.32 2.41 3.20
CA GLU A 45 0.27 3.24 2.62
C GLU A 45 0.82 4.35 1.73
N LEU A 46 1.90 5.03 2.15
CA LEU A 46 2.55 6.07 1.33
C LEU A 46 3.07 5.47 0.02
N THR A 47 3.66 4.27 0.08
CA THR A 47 4.05 3.52 -1.13
C THR A 47 2.85 3.25 -2.03
N GLY A 48 1.72 2.83 -1.45
CA GLY A 48 0.45 2.69 -2.17
C GLY A 48 -0.04 3.99 -2.81
N ALA A 49 0.05 5.11 -2.10
CA ALA A 49 -0.29 6.43 -2.63
C ALA A 49 0.60 6.80 -3.83
N THR A 50 1.92 6.58 -3.76
CA THR A 50 2.81 6.84 -4.91
C THR A 50 2.43 6.03 -6.15
N ALA A 51 1.97 4.79 -5.98
CA ALA A 51 1.47 3.97 -7.07
C ALA A 51 0.20 4.57 -7.71
N LEU A 52 -0.72 5.14 -6.92
CA LEU A 52 -1.88 5.89 -7.42
C LEU A 52 -1.45 7.12 -8.22
N CYS A 53 -0.41 7.83 -7.77
CA CYS A 53 0.08 9.01 -8.48
C CYS A 53 0.54 8.70 -9.91
N ILE A 54 1.13 7.53 -10.15
CA ILE A 54 1.62 7.13 -11.48
C ILE A 54 0.64 6.28 -12.29
N ALA A 55 -0.42 5.75 -11.66
CA ALA A 55 -1.39 4.91 -12.35
C ALA A 55 -2.14 5.70 -13.46
N PRO A 56 -2.28 5.16 -14.68
CA PRO A 56 -3.03 5.81 -15.74
C PRO A 56 -4.53 5.81 -15.41
N ASP A 57 -5.14 7.00 -15.41
CA ASP A 57 -6.57 7.19 -15.10
C ASP A 57 -7.14 8.39 -15.86
N PRO A 58 -8.13 8.20 -16.77
CA PRO A 58 -8.76 9.29 -17.50
C PRO A 58 -9.76 10.12 -16.66
N SER A 59 -10.17 9.63 -15.48
CA SER A 59 -11.16 10.30 -14.62
C SER A 59 -10.55 11.30 -13.63
N GLY A 60 -9.24 11.22 -13.38
CA GLY A 60 -8.54 12.01 -12.38
C GLY A 60 -8.78 11.57 -10.92
N LEU A 61 -9.71 10.66 -10.67
CA LEU A 61 -10.02 10.15 -9.31
C LEU A 61 -8.81 9.52 -8.64
N THR A 62 -8.00 8.80 -9.40
CA THR A 62 -6.77 8.14 -8.91
C THR A 62 -5.72 9.17 -8.48
N LYS A 63 -5.67 10.34 -9.15
CA LYS A 63 -4.77 11.44 -8.76
C LYS A 63 -5.25 12.12 -7.49
N ALA A 64 -6.55 12.37 -7.37
CA ALA A 64 -7.15 12.87 -6.14
C ALA A 64 -6.92 11.91 -4.96
N ALA A 65 -7.15 10.61 -5.18
CA ALA A 65 -6.89 9.57 -4.19
C ALA A 65 -5.41 9.53 -3.78
N CYS A 66 -4.47 9.66 -4.73
CA CYS A 66 -3.04 9.76 -4.40
C CYS A 66 -2.77 10.89 -3.40
N VAL A 67 -3.28 12.10 -3.68
CA VAL A 67 -3.04 13.26 -2.82
C VAL A 67 -3.64 13.05 -1.44
N VAL A 68 -4.90 12.59 -1.36
CA VAL A 68 -5.60 12.37 -0.08
C VAL A 68 -4.90 11.30 0.75
N VAL A 69 -4.63 10.13 0.17
CA VAL A 69 -3.95 9.04 0.87
C VAL A 69 -2.53 9.46 1.24
N GLY A 70 -1.79 10.10 0.32
CA GLY A 70 -0.42 10.53 0.56
C GLY A 70 -0.28 11.52 1.71
N VAL A 71 -1.16 12.54 1.77
CA VAL A 71 -1.19 13.50 2.89
C VAL A 71 -1.50 12.78 4.20
N HIS A 72 -2.50 11.89 4.21
CA HIS A 72 -2.85 11.12 5.39
C HIS A 72 -1.70 10.21 5.87
N SER A 73 -1.05 9.50 4.95
CA SER A 73 0.08 8.63 5.28
C SER A 73 1.26 9.40 5.86
N LEU A 74 1.56 10.60 5.34
CA LEU A 74 2.63 11.45 5.89
C LEU A 74 2.33 11.93 7.31
N ASP A 75 1.08 12.29 7.59
CA ASP A 75 0.62 12.65 8.93
C ASP A 75 0.70 11.46 9.90
N SER A 76 0.27 10.27 9.47
CA SER A 76 0.39 9.02 10.23
C SER A 76 1.85 8.65 10.50
N ILE A 77 2.74 8.75 9.50
CA ILE A 77 4.19 8.53 9.66
C ILE A 77 4.78 9.52 10.67
N HIS A 78 4.42 10.80 10.58
CA HIS A 78 4.92 11.82 11.49
C HIS A 78 4.46 11.58 12.94
N ALA A 79 3.19 11.27 13.16
CA ALA A 79 2.67 10.91 14.48
C ALA A 79 3.33 9.64 15.03
N ALA A 80 3.48 8.61 14.19
CA ALA A 80 4.12 7.36 14.56
C ALA A 80 5.60 7.53 14.91
N ALA A 81 6.35 8.31 14.13
CA ALA A 81 7.75 8.62 14.41
C ALA A 81 7.90 9.35 15.75
N ASN A 82 7.06 10.34 16.02
CA ASN A 82 7.03 11.03 17.32
C ASN A 82 6.69 10.08 18.46
N GLN A 83 5.75 9.15 18.25
CA GLN A 83 5.40 8.15 19.26
C GLN A 83 6.54 7.15 19.54
N VAL A 84 7.31 6.74 18.52
CA VAL A 84 8.53 5.93 18.69
C VAL A 84 9.59 6.69 19.49
N LEU A 85 9.82 7.96 19.15
CA LEU A 85 10.86 8.76 19.79
C LEU A 85 10.51 9.09 21.24
N THR A 86 9.29 9.60 21.47
CA THR A 86 8.86 10.11 22.77
C THR A 86 8.34 9.03 23.72
N GLY A 87 7.92 7.87 23.20
CA GLY A 87 7.17 6.87 23.97
C GLY A 87 5.80 7.35 24.44
N ARG A 88 5.30 8.46 23.90
CA ARG A 88 3.97 8.99 24.21
C ARG A 88 3.02 8.72 23.05
N ASN A 89 1.79 8.34 23.37
CA ASN A 89 0.73 8.22 22.38
C ASN A 89 0.54 9.57 21.67
N THR A 90 0.76 9.59 20.36
CA THR A 90 0.70 10.80 19.54
C THR A 90 -0.44 10.66 18.54
N ARG A 91 -1.36 11.63 18.51
CA ARG A 91 -2.51 11.63 17.59
C ARG A 91 -2.16 12.36 16.30
N THR A 92 -2.63 11.83 15.18
CA THR A 92 -2.51 12.43 13.84
C THR A 92 -3.23 13.78 13.79
N ALA A 93 -2.78 14.69 12.93
CA ALA A 93 -3.49 15.94 12.67
C ALA A 93 -4.87 15.67 12.05
N THR A 94 -4.98 14.63 11.24
CA THR A 94 -6.22 14.16 10.61
C THR A 94 -7.25 13.74 11.67
N PHE A 95 -6.85 12.94 12.66
CA PHE A 95 -7.69 12.57 13.81
C PHE A 95 -8.17 13.81 14.56
N GLN A 96 -7.26 14.74 14.87
CA GLN A 96 -7.58 15.93 15.65
C GLN A 96 -8.54 16.84 14.90
N LEU A 97 -8.31 17.05 13.60
CA LEU A 97 -9.16 17.85 12.74
C LEU A 97 -10.55 17.24 12.60
N ALA A 98 -10.64 15.93 12.34
CA ALA A 98 -11.91 15.23 12.24
C ALA A 98 -12.70 15.27 13.55
N THR A 99 -12.02 15.04 14.68
CA THR A 99 -12.62 15.15 16.03
C THR A 99 -13.13 16.56 16.29
N ALA A 100 -12.31 17.60 16.03
CA ALA A 100 -12.70 18.98 16.26
C ALA A 100 -13.88 19.41 15.37
N THR A 101 -13.90 18.96 14.12
CA THR A 101 -14.99 19.23 13.18
C THR A 101 -16.27 18.54 13.63
N ALA A 102 -16.21 17.28 14.04
CA ALA A 102 -17.37 16.55 14.56
C ALA A 102 -17.97 17.23 15.80
N LYS A 103 -17.13 17.71 16.73
CA LYS A 103 -17.60 18.48 17.89
C LYS A 103 -18.31 19.77 17.49
N LYS A 104 -17.75 20.51 16.52
CA LYS A 104 -18.38 21.74 16.00
C LYS A 104 -19.74 21.47 15.35
N LEU A 105 -19.94 20.26 14.81
CA LEU A 105 -21.21 19.82 14.22
C LEU A 105 -22.18 19.22 15.24
N GLY A 106 -21.86 19.28 16.54
CA GLY A 106 -22.75 18.84 17.62
C GLY A 106 -22.55 17.40 18.09
N ALA A 107 -21.53 16.69 17.61
CA ALA A 107 -21.19 15.38 18.16
C ALA A 107 -20.65 15.52 19.59
N ASP A 108 -21.08 14.66 20.50
CA ASP A 108 -20.50 14.57 21.83
C ASP A 108 -19.02 14.11 21.75
N ASN A 109 -18.30 14.23 22.86
CA ASN A 109 -16.86 13.93 22.90
C ASN A 109 -16.53 12.50 22.44
N LYS A 110 -17.32 11.49 22.83
CA LYS A 110 -17.06 10.10 22.47
C LYS A 110 -17.35 9.87 20.99
N SER A 111 -18.47 10.38 20.50
CA SER A 111 -18.83 10.31 19.08
C SER A 111 -17.80 10.99 18.19
N ALA A 112 -17.32 12.18 18.58
CA ALA A 112 -16.31 12.91 17.84
C ALA A 112 -14.96 12.17 17.78
N MET A 113 -14.51 11.58 18.89
CA MET A 113 -13.29 10.76 18.92
C MET A 113 -13.42 9.50 18.06
N ASN A 114 -14.60 8.86 18.06
CA ASN A 114 -14.87 7.72 17.19
C ASN A 114 -14.84 8.12 15.72
N ILE A 115 -15.35 9.29 15.36
CA ILE A 115 -15.25 9.83 14.00
C ILE A 115 -13.79 10.04 13.62
N GLY A 116 -12.98 10.66 14.49
CA GLY A 116 -11.54 10.83 14.25
C GLY A 116 -10.83 9.49 14.01
N LEU A 117 -11.10 8.49 14.86
CA LEU A 117 -10.54 7.15 14.71
C LEU A 117 -11.01 6.48 13.41
N MET A 118 -12.28 6.65 13.05
CA MET A 118 -12.84 6.07 11.84
C MET A 118 -12.20 6.67 10.59
N VAL A 119 -11.88 7.96 10.57
CA VAL A 119 -11.14 8.58 9.46
C VAL A 119 -9.76 7.93 9.30
N ASP A 120 -9.00 7.79 10.38
CA ASP A 120 -7.66 7.18 10.37
C ASP A 120 -7.68 5.70 9.93
N ILE A 121 -8.78 4.97 10.15
CA ILE A 121 -8.91 3.56 9.71
C ILE A 121 -9.47 3.44 8.29
N SER A 122 -10.44 4.29 7.94
CA SER A 122 -11.19 4.19 6.68
C SER A 122 -10.39 4.60 5.46
N VAL A 123 -9.53 5.61 5.58
CA VAL A 123 -8.68 6.06 4.46
C VAL A 123 -7.74 4.94 3.98
N PRO A 124 -6.96 4.28 4.87
CA PRO A 124 -6.12 3.14 4.50
C PRO A 124 -6.91 1.94 3.95
N THR A 125 -8.02 1.60 4.60
CA THR A 125 -8.81 0.41 4.20
C THR A 125 -9.52 0.61 2.88
N ALA A 126 -10.08 1.80 2.61
CA ALA A 126 -10.67 2.12 1.32
C ALA A 126 -9.65 1.97 0.18
N PHE A 127 -8.40 2.41 0.40
CA PHE A 127 -7.32 2.18 -0.54
C PHE A 127 -7.01 0.68 -0.73
N ALA A 128 -6.82 -0.07 0.35
CA ALA A 128 -6.51 -1.49 0.30
C ALA A 128 -7.61 -2.28 -0.44
N PHE A 129 -8.89 -1.97 -0.18
CA PHE A 129 -10.02 -2.58 -0.86
C PHE A 129 -10.09 -2.18 -2.33
N ALA A 130 -9.88 -0.92 -2.68
CA ALA A 130 -9.89 -0.47 -4.07
C ALA A 130 -8.76 -1.12 -4.88
N ALA A 131 -7.54 -1.19 -4.33
CA ALA A 131 -6.41 -1.87 -4.96
C ALA A 131 -6.66 -3.38 -5.12
N GLY A 132 -7.20 -4.03 -4.09
CA GLY A 132 -7.58 -5.44 -4.12
C GLY A 132 -8.67 -5.72 -5.17
N ALA A 133 -9.72 -4.90 -5.21
CA ALA A 133 -10.80 -4.99 -6.17
C ALA A 133 -10.31 -4.80 -7.61
N ALA A 134 -9.41 -3.84 -7.84
CA ALA A 134 -8.78 -3.63 -9.14
C ALA A 134 -7.97 -4.85 -9.59
N ARG A 135 -7.21 -5.49 -8.68
CA ARG A 135 -6.46 -6.73 -8.98
C ARG A 135 -7.39 -7.91 -9.27
N VAL A 136 -8.43 -8.10 -8.46
CA VAL A 136 -9.44 -9.15 -8.70
C VAL A 136 -10.15 -8.91 -10.02
N ALA A 137 -10.51 -7.67 -10.34
CA ALA A 137 -11.09 -7.30 -11.62
C ALA A 137 -10.10 -7.60 -12.76
N SER A 138 -8.83 -7.21 -12.68
CA SER A 138 -7.86 -7.48 -13.76
C SER A 138 -7.69 -8.98 -14.01
N VAL A 139 -7.62 -9.80 -12.96
CA VAL A 139 -7.55 -11.26 -13.07
C VAL A 139 -8.84 -11.84 -13.64
N ARG A 140 -10.01 -11.45 -13.10
CA ARG A 140 -11.32 -11.93 -13.54
C ARG A 140 -11.67 -11.51 -14.97
N PHE A 141 -11.23 -10.33 -15.39
CA PHE A 141 -11.38 -9.85 -16.77
C PHE A 141 -10.31 -10.42 -17.72
N GLY A 142 -9.37 -11.22 -17.22
CA GLY A 142 -8.37 -11.93 -18.01
C GLY A 142 -7.27 -11.04 -18.58
N LYS A 143 -6.94 -9.92 -17.91
CA LYS A 143 -5.83 -9.05 -18.33
C LYS A 143 -4.51 -9.68 -17.89
N LEU A 144 -3.75 -10.18 -18.87
CA LEU A 144 -2.40 -10.68 -18.70
C LEU A 144 -1.43 -9.52 -18.47
N LYS A 145 -0.54 -9.64 -17.48
CA LYS A 145 0.63 -8.77 -17.33
C LYS A 145 1.89 -9.48 -17.79
N LEU A 146 2.46 -9.07 -18.93
CA LEU A 146 3.62 -9.74 -19.51
C LEU A 146 4.85 -9.68 -18.61
N ALA A 147 5.02 -8.60 -17.85
CA ALA A 147 6.15 -8.44 -16.94
C ALA A 147 6.17 -9.51 -15.83
N GLU A 148 5.01 -10.06 -15.45
CA GLU A 148 4.89 -11.12 -14.45
C GLU A 148 5.21 -12.51 -15.03
N HIS A 149 5.33 -12.63 -16.34
CA HIS A 149 5.52 -13.89 -17.07
C HIS A 149 6.76 -13.91 -17.96
N GLU A 150 7.56 -12.84 -17.97
CA GLU A 150 8.81 -12.78 -18.72
C GLU A 150 9.91 -13.55 -17.96
N ALA A 151 10.75 -14.28 -18.69
CA ALA A 151 11.83 -15.05 -18.09
C ALA A 151 12.84 -14.12 -17.42
N VAL A 152 13.17 -14.42 -16.16
CA VAL A 152 14.21 -13.72 -15.40
C VAL A 152 15.58 -14.12 -15.96
N LYS A 153 16.47 -13.13 -16.13
CA LYS A 153 17.83 -13.34 -16.64
C LYS A 153 18.55 -14.43 -15.81
N GLY A 154 18.95 -15.51 -16.46
CA GLY A 154 19.63 -16.66 -15.82
C GLY A 154 18.72 -17.84 -15.47
N ILE A 155 17.39 -17.67 -15.54
CA ILE A 155 16.41 -18.73 -15.32
C ILE A 155 15.73 -19.05 -16.65
N LYS A 156 15.82 -20.31 -17.11
CA LYS A 156 15.22 -20.77 -18.39
C LYS A 156 13.69 -20.95 -18.33
N ALA A 157 13.04 -20.47 -17.28
CA ALA A 157 11.60 -20.57 -17.07
C ALA A 157 10.94 -19.20 -17.26
N GLY A 158 9.88 -19.16 -18.09
CA GLY A 158 9.15 -17.94 -18.44
C GLY A 158 9.09 -17.68 -19.95
N GLY A 159 8.34 -16.66 -20.34
CA GLY A 159 8.19 -16.18 -21.71
C GLY A 159 9.28 -15.19 -22.13
N HIS A 160 9.28 -14.82 -23.41
CA HIS A 160 10.20 -13.81 -23.97
C HIS A 160 9.43 -12.79 -24.82
N THR A 161 8.17 -12.53 -24.48
CA THR A 161 7.27 -11.74 -25.31
C THR A 161 7.71 -10.29 -25.34
N ILE A 162 8.05 -9.71 -24.18
CA ILE A 162 8.52 -8.33 -24.10
C ILE A 162 9.83 -8.20 -24.88
N ALA A 163 10.80 -9.06 -24.59
CA ALA A 163 12.14 -8.96 -25.15
C ALA A 163 12.20 -9.21 -26.67
N LYS A 164 11.30 -10.05 -27.23
CA LYS A 164 11.39 -10.48 -28.63
C LYS A 164 10.31 -9.89 -29.55
N HIS A 165 9.26 -9.31 -29.00
CA HIS A 165 8.06 -8.93 -29.77
C HIS A 165 7.43 -7.59 -29.35
N VAL A 166 8.06 -6.80 -28.49
CA VAL A 166 7.54 -5.47 -28.11
C VAL A 166 8.58 -4.40 -28.43
N ASN A 167 8.16 -3.38 -29.17
CA ASN A 167 8.97 -2.24 -29.57
C ASN A 167 10.32 -2.63 -30.21
N ILE A 168 10.32 -3.67 -31.06
CA ILE A 168 11.50 -4.07 -31.83
C ILE A 168 11.64 -3.15 -33.04
N SER A 169 12.85 -2.64 -33.28
CA SER A 169 13.13 -1.78 -34.42
C SER A 169 12.95 -2.53 -35.74
N GLU A 170 12.59 -1.81 -36.80
CA GLU A 170 12.45 -2.39 -38.14
C GLU A 170 13.77 -3.04 -38.62
N ALA A 171 14.90 -2.38 -38.36
CA ALA A 171 16.22 -2.90 -38.69
C ALA A 171 16.49 -4.25 -38.02
N ASP A 172 16.11 -4.41 -36.75
CA ASP A 172 16.28 -5.67 -36.01
C ASP A 172 15.32 -6.77 -36.51
N LEU A 173 14.10 -6.41 -36.91
CA LEU A 173 13.14 -7.36 -37.51
C LEU A 173 13.65 -7.87 -38.87
N LEU A 174 14.15 -6.97 -39.72
CA LEU A 174 14.75 -7.31 -41.00
C LEU A 174 16.02 -8.17 -40.82
N ALA A 175 16.88 -7.81 -39.86
CA ALA A 175 18.05 -8.61 -39.52
C ALA A 175 17.66 -10.00 -38.99
N ARG A 176 16.57 -10.13 -38.23
CA ARG A 176 16.04 -11.43 -37.79
C ARG A 176 15.59 -12.28 -38.98
N LEU A 177 14.87 -11.69 -39.94
CA LEU A 177 14.43 -12.35 -41.17
C LEU A 177 15.63 -12.85 -41.99
N ALA A 178 16.63 -12.00 -42.21
CA ALA A 178 17.84 -12.35 -42.96
C ALA A 178 18.63 -13.51 -42.32
N ARG A 179 18.67 -13.57 -40.97
CA ARG A 179 19.36 -14.63 -40.23
C ARG A 179 18.55 -15.90 -40.02
N SER A 180 17.25 -15.88 -40.29
CA SER A 180 16.34 -16.99 -39.98
C SER A 180 15.60 -17.46 -41.23
N PRO A 181 16.22 -18.30 -42.08
CA PRO A 181 15.66 -18.71 -43.37
C PRO A 181 14.29 -19.41 -43.28
N LYS A 182 13.94 -19.93 -42.09
CA LYS A 182 12.67 -20.63 -41.82
C LYS A 182 11.57 -19.72 -41.24
N THR A 183 11.85 -18.44 -41.01
CA THR A 183 10.88 -17.50 -40.45
C THR A 183 10.30 -16.64 -41.57
N PRO A 184 9.06 -16.91 -42.02
CA PRO A 184 8.50 -16.21 -43.17
C PRO A 184 8.10 -14.75 -42.87
N LEU A 185 7.93 -14.41 -41.58
CA LEU A 185 7.52 -13.07 -41.14
C LEU A 185 8.07 -12.76 -39.74
N ALA A 186 8.50 -11.52 -39.52
CA ALA A 186 8.87 -10.99 -38.22
C ALA A 186 8.07 -9.73 -37.94
N SER A 187 7.45 -9.65 -36.78
CA SER A 187 6.62 -8.52 -36.36
C SER A 187 6.84 -8.20 -34.88
N SER A 188 6.41 -6.99 -34.50
CA SER A 188 6.45 -6.49 -33.14
C SER A 188 5.18 -5.71 -32.82
N PHE A 189 4.72 -5.81 -31.58
CA PHE A 189 3.78 -4.84 -31.03
C PHE A 189 4.47 -3.49 -30.84
N VAL A 190 3.69 -2.42 -30.93
CA VAL A 190 4.18 -1.04 -30.76
C VAL A 190 4.64 -0.79 -29.32
N ASN A 191 3.90 -1.31 -28.34
CA ASN A 191 4.22 -1.15 -26.92
C ASN A 191 3.63 -2.30 -26.08
N ILE A 192 4.01 -2.34 -24.79
CA ILE A 192 3.59 -3.39 -23.85
C ILE A 192 2.07 -3.39 -23.67
N GLU A 193 1.44 -2.22 -23.62
CA GLU A 193 -0.01 -2.09 -23.43
C GLU A 193 -0.80 -2.75 -24.57
N GLN A 194 -0.40 -2.54 -25.84
CA GLN A 194 -1.01 -3.21 -26.98
C GLN A 194 -0.79 -4.72 -26.94
N ALA A 195 0.43 -5.16 -26.62
CA ALA A 195 0.76 -6.58 -26.53
C ALA A 195 -0.13 -7.28 -25.50
N GLU A 196 -0.21 -6.74 -24.28
CA GLU A 196 -1.07 -7.26 -23.21
C GLU A 196 -2.55 -7.26 -23.61
N ARG A 197 -3.05 -6.19 -24.21
CA ARG A 197 -4.44 -6.08 -24.68
C ARG A 197 -4.80 -7.17 -25.68
N PHE A 198 -4.00 -7.31 -26.74
CA PHE A 198 -4.32 -8.24 -27.83
C PHE A 198 -4.10 -9.70 -27.45
N ILE A 199 -3.04 -10.01 -26.69
CA ILE A 199 -2.80 -11.36 -26.18
C ILE A 199 -3.94 -11.79 -25.25
N SER A 200 -4.32 -10.92 -24.31
CA SER A 200 -5.44 -11.17 -23.39
C SER A 200 -6.75 -11.42 -24.14
N ALA A 201 -7.05 -10.59 -25.15
CA ALA A 201 -8.23 -10.75 -25.99
C ALA A 201 -8.21 -12.08 -26.78
N GLY A 202 -7.06 -12.44 -27.35
CA GLY A 202 -6.88 -13.68 -28.09
C GLY A 202 -7.07 -14.92 -27.22
N LEU A 203 -6.48 -14.94 -26.02
CA LEU A 203 -6.66 -16.00 -25.03
C LEU A 203 -8.14 -16.13 -24.62
N LYS A 204 -8.79 -15.00 -24.32
CA LYS A 204 -10.21 -14.97 -23.92
C LYS A 204 -11.14 -15.48 -25.02
N ALA A 205 -10.87 -15.10 -26.27
CA ALA A 205 -11.64 -15.54 -27.44
C ALA A 205 -11.48 -17.05 -27.69
N ASN A 206 -10.31 -17.61 -27.40
CA ASN A 206 -10.00 -19.02 -27.62
C ASN A 206 -10.04 -19.88 -26.35
N ARG A 207 -10.61 -19.38 -25.24
CA ARG A 207 -10.57 -20.03 -23.93
C ARG A 207 -11.01 -21.51 -23.93
N TRP A 208 -11.93 -21.87 -24.80
CA TRP A 208 -12.45 -23.25 -24.92
C TRP A 208 -11.54 -24.21 -25.70
N LYS A 209 -10.51 -23.68 -26.37
CA LYS A 209 -9.50 -24.44 -27.13
C LYS A 209 -8.19 -24.59 -26.36
N ILE A 210 -8.05 -23.90 -25.23
CA ILE A 210 -6.86 -23.96 -24.38
C ILE A 210 -7.06 -25.14 -23.43
N ILE A 211 -6.22 -26.15 -23.58
CA ILE A 211 -6.17 -27.32 -22.68
C ILE A 211 -5.16 -26.99 -21.57
N TYR A 212 -5.55 -27.25 -20.32
CA TYR A 212 -4.71 -27.07 -19.13
C TYR A 212 -4.28 -28.41 -18.56
#